data_AF-A0A560LRA5-F1
#
_entry.id   AF-A0A560LRA5-F1
#
_cell.length_a   1.000
_cell.length_b   1.000
_cell.length_c   1.000
_cell.angle_alpha   90.00
_cell.angle_beta   90.00
_cell.angle_gamma   90.00
#
_symmetry.space_group_name_H-M   'P 1'
#
loop_
_entity.id
_entity.type
_entity.pdbx_description
1 polymer ?
#
loop_
_entity_poly.entity_id
_entity_poly.type
_entity_poly.pdbx_seq_one_letter_code
_entity_poly.pdbx_strand_id
1 'polypeptide(L)'
;MRKHPGLSRRDLLKGSSAVLAGAAFSTRVTAAAPPAEPVTPALIEAAKKEGQVVYYTSTDLPVAEKLAKAFEAKYAGITVRVERTGAERVFQRVGQEYSSNIHAVDVVNSSDAAHFIVWKRDGILAPYVPDEVAKYYPDEHRDADGQFASFRVWLSIIAYNTNLVKAEEAPKSFADLLDPKWKGKIVKGHPGYSGTIMTATYQMQRDLGWGFFERLAKQNIMQVQSSTDPPKKLDLGERAVMADGNEYNIFQLKEAGRPVEPVYATEGSPIIVGPNGIFKDCPHPNAARLFQSFALGREGQQLNVEIGGLRSVHAQAQEKAGRKPLKDIKTMKDDPAAVEREGESIKTRYTRIFRV
;
A
#
# COMPACT_ATOMS: atom_id res chain seq x y z
N MET A 1 39.71 -20.27 -81.37
CA MET A 1 40.15 -21.16 -80.26
C MET A 1 39.95 -20.38 -78.96
N ARG A 2 39.27 -20.78 -77.89
CA ARG A 2 38.53 -21.98 -77.46
C ARG A 2 37.41 -21.44 -76.56
N LYS A 3 36.18 -21.96 -76.72
CA LYS A 3 35.10 -21.80 -75.72
C LYS A 3 35.36 -22.79 -74.58
N HIS A 4 35.26 -22.36 -73.32
CA HIS A 4 35.17 -23.23 -72.14
C HIS A 4 33.91 -22.88 -71.33
N PRO A 5 33.36 -23.85 -70.57
CA PRO A 5 31.93 -24.08 -70.46
C PRO A 5 31.33 -23.47 -69.20
N GLY A 6 30.02 -23.21 -69.25
CA GLY A 6 29.21 -22.74 -68.12
C GLY A 6 29.06 -23.80 -67.03
N LEU A 7 29.18 -23.34 -65.79
CA LEU A 7 28.79 -24.09 -64.60
C LEU A 7 27.25 -24.06 -64.47
N SER A 8 26.65 -25.25 -64.37
CA SER A 8 25.21 -25.42 -64.18
C SER A 8 24.83 -25.45 -62.70
N ARG A 9 23.55 -25.23 -62.41
CA ARG A 9 22.92 -25.06 -61.09
C ARG A 9 22.95 -26.29 -60.14
N ARG A 10 23.91 -27.21 -60.27
CA ARG A 10 23.93 -28.48 -59.51
C ARG A 10 25.11 -28.68 -58.55
N ASP A 11 26.06 -27.75 -58.45
CA ASP A 11 27.26 -27.92 -57.61
C ASP A 11 27.23 -27.18 -56.25
N LEU A 12 26.06 -26.75 -55.78
CA LEU A 12 25.91 -26.04 -54.49
C LEU A 12 25.11 -26.85 -53.47
N LEU A 13 25.54 -28.09 -53.18
CA LEU A 13 25.04 -28.87 -52.05
C LEU A 13 26.17 -29.73 -51.49
N LYS A 14 26.92 -29.18 -50.54
CA LYS A 14 27.64 -29.88 -49.46
C LYS A 14 28.33 -28.85 -48.57
N GLY A 15 27.58 -28.35 -47.59
CA GLY A 15 28.06 -27.47 -46.53
C GLY A 15 27.17 -27.66 -45.32
N SER A 16 27.36 -28.78 -44.62
CA SER A 16 26.73 -29.09 -43.36
C SER A 16 27.30 -28.18 -42.27
N SER A 17 26.48 -27.27 -41.74
CA SER A 17 26.71 -26.66 -40.43
C SER A 17 25.43 -26.81 -39.62
N ALA A 18 25.47 -27.71 -38.64
CA ALA A 18 24.40 -27.94 -37.70
C ALA A 18 24.08 -26.64 -36.93
N VAL A 19 22.85 -26.14 -37.09
CA VAL A 19 22.30 -25.11 -36.21
C VAL A 19 21.89 -25.83 -34.92
N LEU A 20 22.75 -25.76 -33.90
CA LEU A 20 22.35 -26.05 -32.53
C LEU A 20 21.32 -24.99 -32.12
N ALA A 21 20.04 -25.38 -32.15
CA ALA A 21 18.97 -24.67 -31.50
C ALA A 21 19.18 -24.74 -29.98
N GLY A 22 20.04 -23.86 -29.47
CA GLY A 22 20.15 -23.59 -28.04
C GLY A 22 18.89 -22.86 -27.61
N ALA A 23 17.90 -23.58 -27.09
CA ALA A 23 16.86 -23.01 -26.27
C ALA A 23 17.55 -22.40 -25.04
N ALA A 24 17.86 -21.11 -25.11
CA ALA A 24 18.25 -20.33 -23.95
C ALA A 24 17.03 -20.30 -23.02
N PHE A 25 16.98 -21.24 -22.08
CA PHE A 25 16.24 -21.05 -20.85
C PHE A 25 16.85 -19.81 -20.19
N SER A 26 16.25 -18.64 -20.43
CA SER A 26 16.43 -17.49 -19.57
C SER A 26 15.87 -17.87 -18.21
N THR A 27 16.68 -18.54 -17.40
CA THR A 27 16.52 -18.53 -15.96
C THR A 27 16.53 -17.06 -15.57
N ARG A 28 15.36 -16.51 -15.23
CA ARG A 28 15.28 -15.25 -14.50
C ARG A 28 16.18 -15.47 -13.28
N VAL A 29 17.35 -14.84 -13.28
CA VAL A 29 18.13 -14.72 -12.06
C VAL A 29 17.24 -13.92 -11.14
N THR A 30 16.57 -14.59 -10.21
CA THR A 30 15.96 -13.94 -9.05
C THR A 30 17.12 -13.29 -8.31
N ALA A 31 17.22 -11.97 -8.40
CA ALA A 31 18.25 -11.23 -7.69
C ALA A 31 18.00 -11.41 -6.21
N ALA A 32 18.79 -12.25 -5.54
CA ALA A 32 18.69 -12.43 -4.10
C ALA A 32 18.81 -11.07 -3.40
N ALA A 33 18.02 -10.85 -2.35
CA ALA A 33 18.09 -9.63 -1.55
C ALA A 33 19.55 -9.33 -1.13
N PRO A 34 19.95 -8.04 -1.13
CA PRO A 34 21.27 -7.67 -0.62
C PRO A 34 21.38 -8.04 0.87
N PRO A 35 22.61 -8.20 1.38
CA PRO A 35 22.84 -8.38 2.81
C PRO A 35 22.15 -7.28 3.62
N ALA A 36 21.63 -7.63 4.79
CA ALA A 36 21.03 -6.65 5.68
C ALA A 36 22.07 -5.64 6.19
N GLU A 37 21.68 -4.37 6.25
CA GLU A 37 22.58 -3.26 6.57
C GLU A 37 22.15 -2.56 7.87
N PRO A 38 23.04 -2.44 8.86
CA PRO A 38 22.78 -1.67 10.08
C PRO A 38 22.94 -0.17 9.83
N VAL A 39 22.32 0.65 10.68
CA VAL A 39 22.59 2.09 10.70
C VAL A 39 23.99 2.33 11.28
N THR A 40 24.92 2.82 10.45
CA THR A 40 26.30 3.11 10.85
C THR A 40 26.54 4.62 11.02
N PRO A 41 27.57 5.04 11.78
CA PRO A 41 28.00 6.44 11.80
C PRO A 41 28.31 6.98 10.40
N ALA A 42 28.90 6.17 9.52
CA ALA A 42 29.20 6.57 8.15
C ALA A 42 27.93 6.86 7.34
N LEU A 43 26.89 6.04 7.47
CA LEU A 43 25.59 6.29 6.83
C LEU A 43 24.96 7.60 7.34
N ILE A 44 25.01 7.83 8.66
CA ILE A 44 24.47 9.05 9.27
C ILE A 44 25.19 10.29 8.74
N GLU A 45 26.53 10.27 8.70
CA GLU A 45 27.31 11.41 8.18
C GLU A 45 27.11 11.63 6.68
N ALA A 46 26.93 10.58 5.89
CA ALA A 46 26.58 10.69 4.47
C ALA A 46 25.18 11.30 4.28
N ALA A 47 24.19 10.83 5.06
CA ALA A 47 22.84 11.36 5.04
C ALA A 47 22.76 12.84 5.47
N LYS A 48 23.58 13.27 6.45
CA LYS A 48 23.68 14.69 6.85
C LYS A 48 24.26 15.57 5.74
N LYS A 49 25.18 15.05 4.92
CA LYS A 49 25.71 15.79 3.77
C LYS A 49 24.64 16.01 2.68
N GLU A 50 23.71 15.08 2.55
CA GLU A 50 22.53 15.21 1.67
C GLU A 50 21.48 16.15 2.27
N GLY A 51 21.29 16.12 3.60
CA GLY A 51 20.53 17.13 4.37
C GLY A 51 19.00 17.07 4.22
N GLN A 52 18.46 16.19 3.38
CA GLN A 52 17.03 16.08 3.13
C GLN A 52 16.61 14.65 2.77
N VAL A 53 15.35 14.32 3.08
CA VAL A 53 14.59 13.20 2.52
C VAL A 53 13.25 13.72 2.00
N VAL A 54 12.90 13.39 0.76
CA VAL A 54 11.60 13.63 0.14
C VAL A 54 10.75 12.37 0.26
N TYR A 55 9.70 12.45 1.07
CA TYR A 55 8.86 11.31 1.42
C TYR A 55 7.45 11.45 0.84
N TYR A 56 7.12 10.63 -0.15
CA TYR A 56 5.78 10.57 -0.73
C TYR A 56 4.95 9.56 0.05
N THR A 57 3.78 9.94 0.53
CA THR A 57 3.02 9.05 1.41
C THR A 57 1.53 9.16 1.27
N SER A 58 0.87 8.00 1.41
CA SER A 58 -0.57 7.88 1.59
C SER A 58 -0.99 7.75 3.06
N THR A 59 -0.03 7.89 3.99
CA THR A 59 -0.31 7.92 5.41
C THR A 59 -1.11 9.17 5.77
N ASP A 60 -1.89 9.11 6.85
CA ASP A 60 -2.57 10.32 7.35
C ASP A 60 -1.52 11.38 7.69
N LEU A 61 -1.78 12.64 7.34
CA LEU A 61 -0.79 13.70 7.40
C LEU A 61 -0.27 13.91 8.84
N PRO A 62 -1.10 13.98 9.89
CA PRO A 62 -0.61 14.07 11.26
C PRO A 62 0.29 12.91 11.70
N VAL A 63 0.10 11.71 11.16
CA VAL A 63 0.94 10.55 11.48
C VAL A 63 2.29 10.66 10.76
N ALA A 64 2.27 10.98 9.47
CA ALA A 64 3.48 11.17 8.66
C ALA A 64 4.36 12.31 9.19
N GLU A 65 3.75 13.46 9.53
CA GLU A 65 4.46 14.63 10.07
C GLU A 65 5.10 14.35 11.43
N LYS A 66 4.44 13.58 12.31
CA LYS A 66 5.02 13.22 13.60
C LYS A 66 6.18 12.22 13.46
N LEU A 67 6.08 11.27 12.53
CA LEU A 67 7.20 10.38 12.20
C LEU A 67 8.39 11.16 11.63
N ALA A 68 8.13 12.09 10.71
CA ALA A 68 9.12 13.00 10.15
C ALA A 68 9.84 13.79 11.25
N LYS A 69 9.09 14.45 12.14
CA LYS A 69 9.67 15.21 13.26
C LYS A 69 10.50 14.36 14.22
N ALA A 70 10.06 13.13 14.49
CA ALA A 70 10.84 12.21 15.33
C ALA A 70 12.17 11.83 14.67
N PHE A 71 12.15 11.59 13.35
CA PHE A 71 13.37 11.37 12.57
C PHE A 71 14.31 12.58 12.60
N GLU A 72 13.80 13.78 12.32
CA GLU A 72 14.57 15.03 12.32
C GLU A 72 15.19 15.32 13.70
N ALA A 73 14.44 15.05 14.78
CA ALA A 73 14.93 15.20 16.15
C ALA A 73 16.07 14.21 16.46
N LYS A 74 15.97 12.98 15.95
CA LYS A 74 16.99 11.93 16.16
C LYS A 74 18.25 12.17 15.31
N TYR A 75 18.09 12.69 14.09
CA TYR A 75 19.16 12.90 13.13
C TYR A 75 19.25 14.37 12.72
N ALA A 76 19.81 15.18 13.63
CA ALA A 76 19.98 16.62 13.41
C ALA A 76 20.74 16.92 12.10
N GLY A 77 20.25 17.93 11.37
CA GLY A 77 20.80 18.36 10.08
C GLY A 77 20.17 17.70 8.86
N ILE A 78 19.18 16.81 9.05
CA ILE A 78 18.41 16.21 7.95
C ILE A 78 16.95 16.61 8.10
N THR A 79 16.35 17.14 7.05
CA THR A 79 14.92 17.51 6.99
C THR A 79 14.11 16.46 6.26
N VAL A 80 12.82 16.30 6.59
CA VAL A 80 11.91 15.40 5.87
C VAL A 80 10.80 16.22 5.21
N ARG A 81 10.83 16.28 3.88
CA ARG A 81 9.76 16.89 3.08
C ARG A 81 8.66 15.86 2.86
N VAL A 82 7.57 15.98 3.62
CA VAL A 82 6.39 15.11 3.49
C VAL A 82 5.48 15.61 2.38
N GLU A 83 5.21 14.76 1.40
CA GLU A 83 4.27 15.01 0.30
C GLU A 83 3.13 14.00 0.39
N ARG A 84 2.04 14.41 1.07
CA ARG A 84 0.92 13.52 1.38
C ARG A 84 -0.20 13.64 0.35
N THR A 85 -0.60 12.52 -0.26
CA THR A 85 -1.81 12.42 -1.09
C THR A 85 -2.37 10.98 -1.12
N GLY A 86 -3.49 10.74 -1.79
CA GLY A 86 -4.03 9.38 -1.94
C GLY A 86 -3.07 8.46 -2.68
N ALA A 87 -3.00 7.18 -2.31
CA ALA A 87 -2.04 6.23 -2.87
C ALA A 87 -2.08 6.16 -4.40
N GLU A 88 -3.26 6.20 -5.02
CA GLU A 88 -3.36 6.18 -6.48
C GLU A 88 -2.74 7.45 -7.11
N ARG A 89 -2.91 8.62 -6.48
CA ARG A 89 -2.25 9.85 -6.96
C ARG A 89 -0.74 9.80 -6.76
N VAL A 90 -0.25 9.19 -5.67
CA VAL A 90 1.19 8.93 -5.49
C VAL A 90 1.69 8.05 -6.63
N PHE A 91 0.99 6.95 -6.92
CA PHE A 91 1.35 6.01 -7.97
C PHE A 91 1.42 6.66 -9.36
N GLN A 92 0.39 7.41 -9.74
CA GLN A 92 0.37 8.13 -11.02
C GLN A 92 1.44 9.22 -11.09
N ARG A 93 1.68 9.95 -10.00
CA ARG A 93 2.73 10.99 -9.92
C ARG A 93 4.11 10.38 -10.14
N VAL A 94 4.46 9.31 -9.43
CA VAL A 94 5.73 8.60 -9.60
C VAL A 94 5.87 8.10 -11.04
N GLY A 95 4.83 7.46 -11.59
CA GLY A 95 4.86 6.99 -12.98
C GLY A 95 5.12 8.13 -13.97
N GLN A 96 4.45 9.27 -13.79
CA GLN A 96 4.64 10.45 -14.64
C GLN A 96 6.05 11.04 -14.51
N GLU A 97 6.55 11.21 -13.28
CA GLU A 97 7.88 11.73 -13.00
C GLU A 97 8.96 10.84 -13.64
N TYR A 98 8.91 9.52 -13.42
CA TYR A 98 9.86 8.58 -13.99
C TYR A 98 9.79 8.49 -15.52
N SER A 99 8.58 8.49 -16.11
CA SER A 99 8.42 8.53 -17.57
C SER A 99 9.00 9.79 -18.22
N SER A 100 9.14 10.86 -17.42
CA SER A 100 9.73 12.14 -17.82
C SER A 100 11.19 12.30 -17.37
N ASN A 101 11.82 11.23 -16.85
CA ASN A 101 13.17 11.23 -16.27
C ASN A 101 13.36 12.28 -15.15
N ILE A 102 12.32 12.48 -14.32
CA ILE A 102 12.34 13.32 -13.13
C ILE A 102 12.38 12.40 -11.91
N HIS A 103 13.44 12.52 -11.11
CA HIS A 103 13.63 11.72 -9.90
C HIS A 103 13.50 12.61 -8.66
N ALA A 104 12.26 12.90 -8.27
CA ALA A 104 11.98 13.87 -7.19
C ALA A 104 11.77 13.22 -5.82
N VAL A 105 11.45 11.93 -5.78
CA VAL A 105 11.08 11.19 -4.56
C VAL A 105 12.22 10.29 -4.10
N ASP A 106 12.47 10.28 -2.78
CA ASP A 106 13.44 9.40 -2.14
C ASP A 106 12.79 8.14 -1.61
N VAL A 107 11.76 8.32 -0.79
CA VAL A 107 11.07 7.23 -0.07
C VAL A 107 9.58 7.33 -0.33
N VAL A 108 8.92 6.18 -0.43
CA VAL A 108 7.47 6.11 -0.60
C VAL A 108 6.81 5.14 0.35
N ASN A 109 5.64 5.54 0.87
CA ASN A 109 4.65 4.63 1.45
C ASN A 109 3.36 4.64 0.62
N SER A 110 2.92 3.45 0.20
CA SER A 110 1.59 3.26 -0.39
C SER A 110 0.68 2.48 0.55
N SER A 111 -0.63 2.71 0.43
CA SER A 111 -1.67 1.89 1.05
C SER A 111 -2.19 0.78 0.13
N ASP A 112 -1.63 0.67 -1.08
CA ASP A 112 -1.84 -0.43 -1.99
C ASP A 112 -0.50 -1.12 -2.28
N ALA A 113 -0.35 -2.35 -1.82
CA ALA A 113 0.87 -3.13 -2.04
C ALA A 113 1.07 -3.50 -3.53
N ALA A 114 0.03 -3.45 -4.37
CA ALA A 114 0.16 -3.65 -5.81
C ALA A 114 1.08 -2.61 -6.48
N HIS A 115 1.14 -1.37 -5.96
CA HIS A 115 2.02 -0.33 -6.49
C HIS A 115 3.50 -0.75 -6.45
N PHE A 116 3.92 -1.44 -5.38
CA PHE A 116 5.28 -1.93 -5.23
C PHE A 116 5.60 -3.08 -6.19
N ILE A 117 4.61 -3.91 -6.57
CA ILE A 117 4.80 -4.93 -7.61
C ILE A 117 5.13 -4.27 -8.95
N VAL A 118 4.43 -3.19 -9.30
CA VAL A 118 4.67 -2.44 -10.53
C VAL A 118 6.04 -1.76 -10.50
N TRP A 119 6.33 -0.97 -9.46
CA TRP A 119 7.62 -0.26 -9.36
C TRP A 119 8.83 -1.20 -9.32
N LYS A 120 8.68 -2.38 -8.70
CA LYS A 120 9.67 -3.46 -8.74
C LYS A 120 9.86 -4.00 -10.15
N ARG A 121 8.76 -4.34 -10.84
CA ARG A 121 8.80 -4.82 -12.24
C ARG A 121 9.45 -3.80 -13.18
N ASP A 122 9.21 -2.52 -12.94
CA ASP A 122 9.75 -1.43 -13.74
C ASP A 122 11.22 -1.11 -13.38
N GLY A 123 11.76 -1.74 -12.34
CA GLY A 123 13.18 -1.63 -11.96
C GLY A 123 13.56 -0.32 -11.27
N ILE A 124 12.58 0.42 -10.75
CA ILE A 124 12.78 1.76 -10.19
C ILE A 124 12.94 1.79 -8.66
N LEU A 125 12.81 0.65 -7.99
CA LEU A 125 13.06 0.53 -6.55
C LEU A 125 14.52 0.15 -6.26
N ALA A 126 15.12 0.80 -5.25
CA ALA A 126 16.43 0.44 -4.73
C ALA A 126 16.34 -0.83 -3.87
N PRO A 127 17.21 -1.83 -4.08
CA PRO A 127 17.36 -2.93 -3.14
C PRO A 127 18.08 -2.42 -1.88
N TYR A 128 17.42 -2.49 -0.72
CA TYR A 128 17.97 -2.11 0.57
C TYR A 128 17.22 -2.79 1.71
N VAL A 129 17.92 -3.60 2.50
CA VAL A 129 17.35 -4.34 3.64
C VAL A 129 17.89 -3.75 4.95
N PRO A 130 17.08 -3.01 5.72
CA PRO A 130 17.49 -2.62 7.07
C PRO A 130 17.68 -3.85 7.98
N ASP A 131 18.70 -3.83 8.83
CA ASP A 131 19.00 -4.89 9.80
C ASP A 131 17.81 -5.26 10.71
N GLU A 132 17.05 -4.26 11.17
CA GLU A 132 15.83 -4.46 11.97
C GLU A 132 14.77 -5.27 11.20
N VAL A 133 14.63 -5.03 9.90
CA VAL A 133 13.69 -5.78 9.05
C VAL A 133 14.11 -7.22 8.98
N ALA A 134 15.39 -7.51 8.70
CA ALA A 134 15.91 -8.88 8.61
C ALA A 134 15.88 -9.66 9.93
N LYS A 135 15.86 -8.97 11.08
CA LYS A 135 15.81 -9.60 12.41
C LYS A 135 14.41 -9.79 12.97
N TYR A 136 13.51 -8.83 12.77
CA TYR A 136 12.29 -8.75 13.57
C TYR A 136 10.97 -8.82 12.80
N TYR A 137 11.00 -8.90 11.47
CA TYR A 137 9.80 -9.00 10.65
C TYR A 137 9.49 -10.46 10.30
N PRO A 138 8.21 -10.85 10.17
CA PRO A 138 7.85 -12.09 9.50
C PRO A 138 8.26 -12.07 8.03
N ASP A 139 8.57 -13.22 7.45
CA ASP A 139 9.05 -13.33 6.06
C ASP A 139 8.02 -12.84 5.04
N GLU A 140 6.73 -13.07 5.28
CA GLU A 140 5.63 -12.59 4.43
C GLU A 140 5.51 -11.06 4.37
N HIS A 141 6.16 -10.35 5.28
CA HIS A 141 6.18 -8.89 5.34
C HIS A 141 7.44 -8.26 4.78
N ARG A 142 8.34 -9.08 4.22
CA ARG A 142 9.60 -8.69 3.58
C ARG A 142 9.53 -8.99 2.08
N ASP A 143 9.97 -8.07 1.25
CA ASP A 143 10.19 -8.38 -0.16
C ASP A 143 11.40 -9.30 -0.34
N ALA A 144 11.26 -10.35 -1.16
CA ALA A 144 12.30 -11.36 -1.37
C ALA A 144 13.56 -10.83 -2.06
N ASP A 145 13.46 -9.71 -2.80
CA ASP A 145 14.60 -9.05 -3.44
C ASP A 145 15.07 -7.82 -2.63
N GLY A 146 14.50 -7.61 -1.43
CA GLY A 146 14.90 -6.57 -0.51
C GLY A 146 14.53 -5.15 -0.95
N GLN A 147 13.53 -4.96 -1.80
CA GLN A 147 13.20 -3.63 -2.34
C GLN A 147 12.15 -2.86 -1.52
N PHE A 148 11.37 -3.56 -0.69
CA PHE A 148 10.38 -2.95 0.21
C PHE A 148 10.07 -3.88 1.39
N ALA A 149 9.43 -3.32 2.41
CA ALA A 149 8.86 -4.11 3.50
C ALA A 149 7.57 -3.46 4.01
N SER A 150 6.76 -4.23 4.72
CA SER A 150 5.48 -3.75 5.27
C SER A 150 5.72 -2.68 6.33
N PHE A 151 5.27 -1.44 6.11
CA PHE A 151 5.47 -0.35 7.08
C PHE A 151 4.31 -0.20 8.05
N ARG A 152 3.09 -0.51 7.61
CA ARG A 152 1.89 -0.41 8.46
C ARG A 152 0.82 -1.42 8.03
N VAL A 153 0.08 -1.91 9.02
CA VAL A 153 -1.08 -2.79 8.83
C VAL A 153 -2.29 -2.19 9.54
N TRP A 154 -3.46 -2.24 8.91
CA TRP A 154 -4.72 -1.80 9.52
C TRP A 154 -5.90 -2.46 8.82
N LEU A 155 -7.10 -2.28 9.39
CA LEU A 155 -8.33 -2.77 8.79
C LEU A 155 -9.12 -1.65 8.12
N SER A 156 -9.79 -2.00 7.02
CA SER A 156 -10.91 -1.21 6.50
C SER A 156 -12.20 -1.81 7.05
N ILE A 157 -12.97 -1.05 7.82
CA ILE A 157 -14.07 -1.60 8.63
C ILE A 157 -15.39 -0.88 8.38
N ILE A 158 -16.47 -1.49 8.87
CA ILE A 158 -17.71 -0.77 9.13
C ILE A 158 -17.54 0.03 10.43
N ALA A 159 -18.15 1.20 10.52
CA ALA A 159 -18.32 1.91 11.79
C ALA A 159 -19.61 2.73 11.74
N TYR A 160 -20.09 3.19 12.90
CA TYR A 160 -21.28 4.02 12.99
C TYR A 160 -21.11 5.16 13.98
N ASN A 161 -21.94 6.20 13.83
CA ASN A 161 -22.05 7.28 14.79
C ASN A 161 -23.04 6.91 15.91
N THR A 162 -22.58 6.89 17.16
CA THR A 162 -23.36 6.43 18.32
C THR A 162 -24.47 7.39 18.76
N ASN A 163 -24.46 8.65 18.30
CA ASN A 163 -25.58 9.59 18.50
C ASN A 163 -26.71 9.35 17.48
N LEU A 164 -26.41 8.71 16.35
CA LEU A 164 -27.37 8.49 15.25
C LEU A 164 -27.88 7.06 15.17
N VAL A 165 -27.14 6.11 15.73
CA VAL A 165 -27.45 4.67 15.67
C VAL A 165 -27.22 4.07 17.05
N LYS A 166 -28.26 3.42 17.59
CA LYS A 166 -28.15 2.65 18.83
C LYS A 166 -27.37 1.36 18.60
N ALA A 167 -26.66 0.88 19.61
CA ALA A 167 -25.79 -0.30 19.48
C ALA A 167 -26.55 -1.56 19.02
N GLU A 168 -27.81 -1.70 19.42
CA GLU A 168 -28.66 -2.85 19.06
C GLU A 168 -29.12 -2.80 17.60
N GLU A 169 -29.15 -1.61 17.00
CA GLU A 169 -29.59 -1.37 15.62
C GLU A 169 -28.44 -1.33 14.62
N ALA A 170 -27.20 -1.21 15.12
CA ALA A 170 -25.98 -1.10 14.33
C ALA A 170 -25.78 -2.34 13.44
N PRO A 171 -25.25 -2.15 12.21
CA PRO A 171 -24.91 -3.29 11.35
C PRO A 171 -23.84 -4.14 12.03
N LYS A 172 -23.90 -5.46 11.87
CA LYS A 172 -22.91 -6.42 12.38
C LYS A 172 -22.16 -7.13 11.25
N SER A 173 -22.63 -6.98 10.03
CA SER A 173 -22.15 -7.63 8.82
C SER A 173 -22.23 -6.68 7.63
N PHE A 174 -21.52 -7.01 6.55
CA PHE A 174 -21.70 -6.29 5.29
C PHE A 174 -23.11 -6.48 4.74
N ALA A 175 -23.69 -7.68 4.89
CA ALA A 175 -25.07 -7.95 4.49
C ALA A 175 -26.09 -7.00 5.16
N ASP A 176 -25.89 -6.63 6.43
CA ASP A 176 -26.78 -5.71 7.15
C ASP A 176 -26.81 -4.30 6.55
N LEU A 177 -25.75 -3.87 5.85
CA LEU A 177 -25.71 -2.58 5.15
C LEU A 177 -26.73 -2.50 4.00
N LEU A 178 -27.30 -3.64 3.61
CA LEU A 178 -28.25 -3.74 2.51
C LEU A 178 -29.71 -3.59 2.98
N ASP A 179 -29.94 -3.46 4.27
CA ASP A 179 -31.23 -3.09 4.84
C ASP A 179 -31.66 -1.69 4.34
N PRO A 180 -32.86 -1.53 3.75
CA PRO A 180 -33.37 -0.23 3.29
C PRO A 180 -33.35 0.89 4.35
N LYS A 181 -33.31 0.57 5.66
CA LYS A 181 -33.20 1.57 6.72
C LYS A 181 -31.93 2.42 6.64
N TRP A 182 -30.89 1.92 5.94
CA TRP A 182 -29.62 2.61 5.72
C TRP A 182 -29.57 3.49 4.48
N LYS A 183 -30.64 3.51 3.68
CA LYS A 183 -30.69 4.31 2.45
C LYS A 183 -30.44 5.80 2.74
N GLY A 184 -29.46 6.38 2.06
CA GLY A 184 -29.00 7.76 2.23
C GLY A 184 -28.12 8.00 3.46
N LYS A 185 -27.88 6.99 4.30
CA LYS A 185 -27.18 7.11 5.58
C LYS A 185 -25.75 6.57 5.57
N ILE A 186 -25.31 5.97 4.47
CA ILE A 186 -23.99 5.37 4.33
C ILE A 186 -23.01 6.32 3.63
N VAL A 187 -21.77 6.36 4.11
CA VAL A 187 -20.59 6.90 3.41
C VAL A 187 -19.63 5.76 3.02
N LYS A 188 -18.96 5.91 1.87
CA LYS A 188 -17.94 4.98 1.39
C LYS A 188 -16.84 5.74 0.64
N GLY A 189 -15.59 5.32 0.81
CA GLY A 189 -14.46 5.77 0.01
C GLY A 189 -14.51 5.23 -1.43
N HIS A 190 -13.72 5.83 -2.31
CA HIS A 190 -13.68 5.49 -3.73
C HIS A 190 -12.35 4.79 -4.13
N PRO A 191 -12.39 3.60 -4.76
CA PRO A 191 -11.19 2.81 -5.06
C PRO A 191 -10.29 3.45 -6.12
N GLY A 192 -10.83 4.34 -6.96
CA GLY A 192 -10.05 5.10 -7.95
C GLY A 192 -9.16 6.21 -7.38
N TYR A 193 -9.22 6.49 -6.07
CA TYR A 193 -8.38 7.50 -5.43
C TYR A 193 -7.58 6.96 -4.24
N SER A 194 -8.08 5.92 -3.56
CA SER A 194 -7.50 5.40 -2.32
C SER A 194 -7.12 3.93 -2.46
N GLY A 195 -5.83 3.63 -2.23
CA GLY A 195 -5.29 2.27 -2.22
C GLY A 195 -5.95 1.36 -1.19
N THR A 196 -6.18 1.89 0.02
CA THR A 196 -6.96 1.23 1.07
C THR A 196 -8.32 0.74 0.55
N ILE A 197 -9.02 1.60 -0.20
CA ILE A 197 -10.35 1.31 -0.72
C ILE A 197 -10.27 0.39 -1.93
N MET A 198 -9.24 0.51 -2.77
CA MET A 198 -8.97 -0.43 -3.85
C MET A 198 -8.82 -1.85 -3.30
N THR A 199 -7.88 -2.04 -2.38
CA THR A 199 -7.61 -3.33 -1.73
C THR A 199 -8.84 -3.86 -1.00
N ALA A 200 -9.55 -3.03 -0.24
CA ALA A 200 -10.79 -3.45 0.42
C ALA A 200 -11.89 -3.84 -0.58
N THR A 201 -12.03 -3.09 -1.68
CA THR A 201 -13.02 -3.38 -2.72
C THR A 201 -12.72 -4.71 -3.40
N TYR A 202 -11.44 -5.00 -3.72
CA TYR A 202 -11.02 -6.30 -4.23
C TYR A 202 -11.37 -7.43 -3.27
N GLN A 203 -10.98 -7.33 -1.99
CA GLN A 203 -11.22 -8.39 -1.00
C GLN A 203 -12.72 -8.67 -0.83
N MET A 204 -13.52 -7.62 -0.67
CA MET A 204 -14.97 -7.73 -0.56
C MET A 204 -15.60 -8.27 -1.85
N GLN A 205 -15.08 -7.91 -3.03
CA GLN A 205 -15.59 -8.41 -4.29
C GLN A 205 -15.26 -9.88 -4.51
N ARG A 206 -14.07 -10.33 -4.12
CA ARG A 206 -13.68 -11.74 -4.14
C ARG A 206 -14.57 -12.57 -3.22
N ASP A 207 -14.81 -12.09 -2.01
CA ASP A 207 -15.45 -12.88 -0.95
C ASP A 207 -16.99 -12.75 -0.93
N LEU A 208 -17.54 -11.59 -1.32
CA LEU A 208 -18.99 -11.30 -1.29
C LEU A 208 -19.61 -11.20 -2.70
N GLY A 209 -18.78 -11.10 -3.75
CA GLY A 209 -19.20 -10.96 -5.13
C GLY A 209 -19.68 -9.55 -5.50
N TRP A 210 -19.67 -9.25 -6.80
CA TRP A 210 -20.17 -7.96 -7.31
C TRP A 210 -21.66 -7.72 -7.02
N GLY A 211 -22.46 -8.78 -6.86
CA GLY A 211 -23.86 -8.67 -6.48
C GLY A 211 -24.07 -7.96 -5.14
N PHE A 212 -23.10 -8.06 -4.22
CA PHE A 212 -23.10 -7.26 -3.00
C PHE A 212 -23.04 -5.75 -3.31
N PHE A 213 -22.07 -5.32 -4.12
CA PHE A 213 -21.89 -3.90 -4.49
C PHE A 213 -23.07 -3.36 -5.29
N GLU A 214 -23.65 -4.16 -6.20
CA GLU A 214 -24.84 -3.80 -6.96
C GLU A 214 -26.05 -3.54 -6.06
N ARG A 215 -26.21 -4.31 -4.98
CA ARG A 215 -27.23 -4.07 -3.96
C ARG A 215 -26.89 -2.89 -3.05
N LEU A 216 -25.62 -2.75 -2.67
CA LEU A 216 -25.13 -1.69 -1.81
C LEU A 216 -25.32 -0.31 -2.48
N ALA A 217 -25.07 -0.20 -3.78
CA ALA A 217 -25.29 1.03 -4.54
C ALA A 217 -26.75 1.53 -4.51
N LYS A 218 -27.73 0.63 -4.33
CA LYS A 218 -29.15 1.00 -4.19
C LYS A 218 -29.44 1.76 -2.89
N GLN A 219 -28.49 1.80 -1.95
CA GLN A 219 -28.60 2.57 -0.70
C GLN A 219 -28.32 4.07 -0.88
N ASN A 220 -28.07 4.59 -2.09
CA ASN A 220 -27.78 6.03 -2.31
C ASN A 220 -26.62 6.54 -1.42
N ILE A 221 -25.46 5.93 -1.62
CA ILE A 221 -24.28 6.09 -0.76
C ILE A 221 -23.53 7.38 -1.07
N MET A 222 -23.11 8.10 -0.02
CA MET A 222 -22.16 9.21 -0.18
C MET A 222 -20.79 8.66 -0.55
N GLN A 223 -20.26 9.09 -1.70
CA GLN A 223 -18.92 8.74 -2.16
C GLN A 223 -17.93 9.83 -1.78
N VAL A 224 -16.80 9.43 -1.21
CA VAL A 224 -15.68 10.32 -0.85
C VAL A 224 -14.36 9.78 -1.41
N GLN A 225 -13.35 10.62 -1.56
CA GLN A 225 -12.12 10.23 -2.25
C GLN A 225 -11.20 9.36 -1.40
N SER A 226 -10.97 9.72 -0.13
CA SER A 226 -9.96 9.08 0.73
C SER A 226 -10.58 8.14 1.75
N SER A 227 -9.86 7.07 2.15
CA SER A 227 -10.26 6.20 3.27
C SER A 227 -10.24 6.89 4.64
N THR A 228 -9.64 8.08 4.72
CA THR A 228 -9.66 8.97 5.90
C THR A 228 -10.94 9.78 6.02
N ASP A 229 -11.75 9.85 4.96
CA ASP A 229 -12.92 10.73 4.90
C ASP A 229 -14.17 10.10 5.54
N PRO A 230 -14.48 8.79 5.35
CA PRO A 230 -15.64 8.18 6.00
C PRO A 230 -15.65 8.33 7.54
N PRO A 231 -14.52 8.14 8.27
CA PRO A 231 -14.46 8.42 9.71
C PRO A 231 -14.84 9.86 10.07
N LYS A 232 -14.40 10.85 9.29
CA LYS A 232 -14.73 12.27 9.51
C LYS A 232 -16.22 12.55 9.26
N LYS A 233 -16.80 11.91 8.24
CA LYS A 233 -18.23 12.03 7.93
C LYS A 233 -19.12 11.39 8.99
N LEU A 234 -18.66 10.32 9.62
CA LEU A 234 -19.29 9.78 10.82
C LEU A 234 -19.18 10.75 11.98
N ASP A 235 -17.99 11.23 12.30
CA ASP A 235 -17.76 12.14 13.44
C ASP A 235 -18.64 13.40 13.38
N LEU A 236 -18.75 14.00 12.19
CA LEU A 236 -19.59 15.18 11.95
C LEU A 236 -21.09 14.87 11.91
N GLY A 237 -21.49 13.60 11.95
CA GLY A 237 -22.89 13.18 11.83
C GLY A 237 -23.48 13.36 10.43
N GLU A 238 -22.67 13.61 9.41
CA GLU A 238 -23.14 13.76 8.02
C GLU A 238 -23.69 12.43 7.46
N ARG A 239 -23.16 11.31 7.95
CA ARG A 239 -23.66 9.96 7.68
C ARG A 239 -23.64 9.14 8.96
N ALA A 240 -24.59 8.21 9.07
CA ALA A 240 -24.78 7.40 10.26
C ALA A 240 -23.86 6.17 10.30
N VAL A 241 -23.52 5.64 9.12
CA VAL A 241 -22.71 4.44 8.94
C VAL A 241 -21.65 4.67 7.86
N MET A 242 -20.44 4.17 8.07
CA MET A 242 -19.46 4.00 7.00
C MET A 242 -19.41 2.53 6.59
N ALA A 243 -19.44 2.27 5.29
CA ALA A 243 -19.32 0.90 4.75
C ALA A 243 -17.86 0.43 4.67
N ASP A 244 -16.92 1.37 4.63
CA ASP A 244 -15.49 1.17 4.66
C ASP A 244 -14.80 2.43 5.23
N GLY A 245 -13.48 2.38 5.35
CA GLY A 245 -12.68 3.48 5.91
C GLY A 245 -11.71 2.98 6.96
N ASN A 246 -10.77 3.86 7.33
CA ASN A 246 -9.68 3.48 8.22
C ASN A 246 -10.16 3.19 9.65
N GLU A 247 -9.93 1.96 10.12
CA GLU A 247 -10.14 1.53 11.51
C GLU A 247 -9.42 2.46 12.52
N TYR A 248 -8.16 2.80 12.23
CA TYR A 248 -7.33 3.54 13.17
C TYR A 248 -7.82 4.98 13.41
N ASN A 249 -8.42 5.62 12.40
CA ASN A 249 -9.02 6.95 12.57
C ASN A 249 -10.27 6.88 13.45
N ILE A 250 -11.04 5.78 13.41
CA ILE A 250 -12.18 5.57 14.31
C ILE A 250 -11.71 5.44 15.76
N PHE A 251 -10.61 4.72 16.01
CA PHE A 251 -10.03 4.64 17.35
C PHE A 251 -9.54 6.00 17.86
N GLN A 252 -8.83 6.78 17.03
CA GLN A 252 -8.39 8.14 17.40
C GLN A 252 -9.58 9.04 17.77
N LEU A 253 -10.67 8.97 16.99
CA LEU A 253 -11.89 9.71 17.28
C LEU A 253 -12.54 9.26 18.60
N LYS A 254 -12.66 7.94 18.82
CA LYS A 254 -13.22 7.38 20.06
C LYS A 254 -12.39 7.75 21.29
N GLU A 255 -11.06 7.69 21.20
CA GLU A 255 -10.14 8.13 22.25
C GLU A 255 -10.30 9.62 22.57
N ALA A 256 -10.65 10.44 21.58
CA ALA A 256 -10.98 11.85 21.74
C ALA A 256 -12.44 12.10 22.22
N GLY A 257 -13.16 11.07 22.65
CA GLY A 257 -14.53 11.17 23.16
C GLY A 257 -15.58 11.44 22.08
N ARG A 258 -15.26 11.20 20.81
CA ARG A 258 -16.17 11.42 19.69
C ARG A 258 -17.15 10.25 19.55
N PRO A 259 -18.37 10.47 19.04
CA PRO A 259 -19.45 9.48 19.08
C PRO A 259 -19.35 8.48 17.93
N VAL A 260 -18.29 7.66 17.91
CA VAL A 260 -18.07 6.64 16.87
C VAL A 260 -17.74 5.28 17.48
N GLU A 261 -18.22 4.21 16.84
CA GLU A 261 -17.92 2.83 17.24
C GLU A 261 -17.55 1.96 16.03
N PRO A 262 -16.42 1.22 16.08
CA PRO A 262 -16.05 0.26 15.05
C PRO A 262 -16.94 -0.99 15.06
N VAL A 263 -17.12 -1.57 13.87
CA VAL A 263 -17.81 -2.84 13.65
C VAL A 263 -16.91 -3.75 12.81
N TYR A 264 -16.55 -4.90 13.37
CA TYR A 264 -15.88 -5.96 12.63
C TYR A 264 -16.92 -6.91 12.04
N ALA A 265 -17.08 -6.87 10.72
CA ALA A 265 -18.09 -7.65 10.01
C ALA A 265 -17.92 -9.17 10.21
N THR A 266 -19.02 -9.90 10.35
CA THR A 266 -19.02 -11.37 10.53
C THR A 266 -18.43 -12.12 9.32
N GLU A 267 -18.54 -11.56 8.13
CA GLU A 267 -17.89 -12.08 6.93
C GLU A 267 -16.36 -11.97 7.00
N GLY A 268 -15.86 -10.97 7.74
CA GLY A 268 -14.44 -10.64 7.90
C GLY A 268 -14.19 -9.16 7.55
N SER A 269 -13.18 -8.54 8.17
CA SER A 269 -12.79 -7.15 7.85
C SER A 269 -11.63 -7.15 6.85
N PRO A 270 -11.70 -6.37 5.76
CA PRO A 270 -10.57 -6.21 4.85
C PRO A 270 -9.30 -5.76 5.58
N ILE A 271 -8.20 -6.49 5.38
CA ILE A 271 -6.88 -6.15 5.91
C ILE A 271 -6.08 -5.40 4.86
N ILE A 272 -5.38 -4.36 5.28
CA ILE A 272 -4.58 -3.51 4.40
C ILE A 272 -3.14 -3.55 4.89
N VAL A 273 -2.22 -3.88 3.98
CA VAL A 273 -0.79 -3.87 4.21
C VAL A 273 -0.19 -2.77 3.36
N GLY A 274 0.41 -1.76 4.00
CA GLY A 274 1.01 -0.62 3.33
C GLY A 274 2.54 -0.69 3.36
N PRO A 275 3.22 -1.04 2.25
CA PRO A 275 4.67 -1.15 2.22
C PRO A 275 5.37 0.20 2.15
N ASN A 276 6.65 0.22 2.50
CA ASN A 276 7.54 1.36 2.33
C ASN A 276 8.82 0.93 1.60
N GLY A 277 9.34 1.76 0.71
CA GLY A 277 10.55 1.47 -0.05
C GLY A 277 11.22 2.72 -0.59
N ILE A 278 12.41 2.52 -1.15
CA ILE A 278 13.30 3.57 -1.65
C ILE A 278 13.33 3.51 -3.16
N PHE A 279 13.38 4.68 -3.80
CA PHE A 279 13.55 4.79 -5.24
C PHE A 279 15.04 4.76 -5.64
N LYS A 280 15.37 4.04 -6.72
CA LYS A 280 16.74 3.74 -7.14
C LYS A 280 17.56 4.99 -7.52
N ASP A 281 16.96 5.90 -8.26
CA ASP A 281 17.63 7.09 -8.81
C ASP A 281 17.35 8.35 -7.98
N CYS A 282 16.99 8.17 -6.70
CA CYS A 282 16.63 9.27 -5.83
C CYS A 282 17.81 10.22 -5.52
N PRO A 283 17.54 11.52 -5.31
CA PRO A 283 18.59 12.53 -5.08
C PRO A 283 19.30 12.40 -3.73
N HIS A 284 18.68 11.77 -2.72
CA HIS A 284 19.24 11.65 -1.38
C HIS A 284 19.30 10.18 -0.90
N PRO A 285 20.10 9.31 -1.55
CA PRO A 285 20.08 7.88 -1.29
C PRO A 285 20.52 7.48 0.13
N ASN A 286 21.45 8.19 0.77
CA ASN A 286 21.88 7.86 2.12
C ASN A 286 20.83 8.28 3.16
N ALA A 287 20.24 9.46 2.98
CA ALA A 287 19.15 9.94 3.82
C ALA A 287 17.89 9.07 3.65
N ALA A 288 17.59 8.62 2.43
CA ALA A 288 16.53 7.66 2.15
C ALA A 288 16.72 6.34 2.90
N ARG A 289 17.92 5.76 2.85
CA ARG A 289 18.29 4.54 3.57
C ARG A 289 18.19 4.71 5.08
N LEU A 290 18.65 5.85 5.60
CA LEU A 290 18.53 6.17 7.02
C LEU A 290 17.08 6.30 7.46
N PHE A 291 16.25 7.00 6.68
CA PHE A 291 14.81 7.17 6.95
C PHE A 291 14.04 5.86 6.86
N GLN A 292 14.30 5.03 5.83
CA GLN A 292 13.73 3.68 5.70
C GLN A 292 14.07 2.82 6.93
N SER A 293 15.32 2.86 7.39
CA SER A 293 15.77 2.11 8.56
C SER A 293 15.10 2.59 9.84
N PHE A 294 14.92 3.91 10.00
CA PHE A 294 14.19 4.49 11.12
C PHE A 294 12.71 4.12 11.11
N ALA A 295 12.04 4.28 9.96
CA ALA A 295 10.61 4.06 9.80
C ALA A 295 10.22 2.59 10.00
N LEU A 296 11.07 1.66 9.57
CA LEU A 296 10.84 0.22 9.73
C LEU A 296 11.44 -0.36 11.02
N GLY A 297 12.38 0.33 11.66
CA GLY A 297 12.92 -0.07 12.95
C GLY A 297 11.91 0.04 14.09
N ARG A 298 12.25 -0.53 15.25
CA ARG A 298 11.37 -0.58 16.42
C ARG A 298 10.77 0.78 16.79
N GLU A 299 11.58 1.83 16.79
CA GLU A 299 11.13 3.18 17.19
C GLU A 299 10.09 3.75 16.23
N GLY A 300 10.34 3.74 14.91
CA GLY A 300 9.38 4.21 13.92
C GLY A 300 8.08 3.40 13.93
N GLN A 301 8.20 2.08 14.12
CA GLN A 301 7.05 1.20 14.25
C GLN A 301 6.25 1.43 15.53
N GLN A 302 6.91 1.72 16.66
CA GLN A 302 6.23 2.07 17.90
C GLN A 302 5.48 3.40 17.76
N LEU A 303 6.08 4.40 17.10
CA LEU A 303 5.42 5.67 16.78
C LEU A 303 4.18 5.47 15.90
N ASN A 304 4.23 4.60 14.90
CA ASN A 304 3.06 4.24 14.09
C ASN A 304 1.91 3.68 14.94
N VAL A 305 2.23 2.83 15.91
CA VAL A 305 1.22 2.24 16.80
C VAL A 305 0.61 3.30 17.72
N GLU A 306 1.45 4.13 18.36
CA GLU A 306 1.02 5.10 19.36
C GLU A 306 0.24 6.28 18.75
N ILE A 307 0.82 6.88 17.71
CA ILE A 307 0.28 8.06 17.03
C ILE A 307 -0.86 7.65 16.12
N GLY A 308 -0.59 6.67 15.26
CA GLY A 308 -1.49 6.28 14.20
C GLY A 308 -2.60 5.37 14.69
N GLY A 309 -2.42 4.63 15.79
CA GLY A 309 -3.27 3.48 16.06
C GLY A 309 -3.12 2.44 14.94
N LEU A 310 -1.97 2.37 14.27
CA LEU A 310 -1.68 1.36 13.27
C LEU A 310 -1.24 0.06 13.97
N ARG A 311 -1.20 -1.04 13.22
CA ARG A 311 -0.62 -2.30 13.68
C ARG A 311 0.76 -2.45 13.06
N SER A 312 1.71 -2.90 13.87
CA SER A 312 3.09 -3.14 13.47
C SER A 312 3.33 -4.62 13.28
N VAL A 313 4.18 -4.95 12.31
CA VAL A 313 4.68 -6.31 12.06
C VAL A 313 6.07 -6.53 12.68
N HIS A 314 6.66 -5.49 13.26
CA HIS A 314 7.93 -5.59 13.98
C HIS A 314 7.70 -6.31 15.31
N ALA A 315 8.33 -7.46 15.53
CA ALA A 315 8.08 -8.34 16.68
C ALA A 315 8.27 -7.68 18.07
N GLN A 316 9.07 -6.63 18.16
CA GLN A 316 9.31 -5.86 19.40
C GLN A 316 8.43 -4.60 19.58
N ALA A 317 7.55 -4.29 18.62
CA ALA A 317 6.59 -3.20 18.78
C ALA A 317 5.42 -3.68 19.65
N GLN A 318 4.93 -2.81 20.53
CA GLN A 318 3.84 -3.13 21.44
C GLN A 318 2.52 -2.64 20.88
N GLU A 319 1.49 -3.50 20.85
CA GLU A 319 0.15 -3.08 20.42
C GLU A 319 -0.40 -1.99 21.36
N LYS A 320 -1.16 -1.04 20.79
CA LYS A 320 -1.84 -0.02 21.56
C LYS A 320 -2.94 -0.64 22.44
N ALA A 321 -2.91 -0.34 23.73
CA ALA A 321 -3.90 -0.83 24.69
C ALA A 321 -5.35 -0.42 24.31
N GLY A 322 -6.33 -1.20 24.75
CA GLY A 322 -7.75 -0.93 24.51
C GLY A 322 -8.27 -1.31 23.13
N ARG A 323 -7.40 -1.85 22.26
CA ARG A 323 -7.79 -2.37 20.94
C ARG A 323 -8.03 -3.86 20.99
N LYS A 324 -8.96 -4.33 20.16
CA LYS A 324 -9.14 -5.76 19.93
C LYS A 324 -7.88 -6.31 19.22
N PRO A 325 -7.24 -7.36 19.77
CA PRO A 325 -6.07 -7.97 19.13
C PRO A 325 -6.40 -8.44 17.71
N LEU A 326 -5.46 -8.29 16.78
CA LEU A 326 -5.71 -8.62 15.36
C LEU A 326 -6.09 -10.10 15.19
N LYS A 327 -5.45 -10.99 15.95
CA LYS A 327 -5.72 -12.44 15.96
C LYS A 327 -7.16 -12.80 16.33
N ASP A 328 -7.88 -11.92 17.03
CA ASP A 328 -9.26 -12.14 17.47
C ASP A 328 -10.27 -11.53 16.48
N ILE A 329 -9.79 -10.91 15.40
CA ILE A 329 -10.60 -10.31 14.34
C ILE A 329 -10.50 -11.21 13.11
N LYS A 330 -11.65 -11.65 12.59
CA LYS A 330 -11.70 -12.34 11.30
C LYS A 330 -11.35 -11.33 10.21
N THR A 331 -10.28 -11.59 9.45
CA THR A 331 -9.85 -10.74 8.34
C THR A 331 -10.15 -11.38 7.00
N MET A 332 -10.41 -10.55 5.98
CA MET A 332 -10.33 -11.00 4.59
C MET A 332 -8.86 -11.03 4.17
N LYS A 333 -8.49 -11.96 3.29
CA LYS A 333 -7.08 -12.11 2.86
C LYS A 333 -6.67 -11.04 1.86
N ASP A 334 -5.49 -10.47 2.04
CA ASP A 334 -4.87 -9.59 1.04
C ASP A 334 -4.25 -10.40 -0.12
N ASP A 335 -4.20 -9.79 -1.32
CA ASP A 335 -3.59 -10.37 -2.52
C ASP A 335 -3.18 -9.24 -3.49
N PRO A 336 -2.02 -8.60 -3.26
CA PRO A 336 -1.59 -7.46 -4.07
C PRO A 336 -1.36 -7.82 -5.54
N ALA A 337 -1.01 -9.08 -5.85
CA ALA A 337 -0.82 -9.51 -7.22
C ALA A 337 -2.14 -9.57 -7.99
N ALA A 338 -3.24 -9.98 -7.34
CA ALA A 338 -4.56 -9.90 -7.94
C ALA A 338 -5.07 -8.45 -8.03
N VAL A 339 -4.82 -7.62 -7.01
CA VAL A 339 -5.14 -6.18 -7.06
C VAL A 339 -4.46 -5.51 -8.26
N GLU A 340 -3.18 -5.80 -8.52
CA GLU A 340 -2.46 -5.29 -9.69
C GLU A 340 -3.14 -5.70 -11.02
N ARG A 341 -3.50 -6.98 -11.16
CA ARG A 341 -4.12 -7.50 -12.39
C ARG A 341 -5.54 -6.97 -12.61
N GLU A 342 -6.30 -6.77 -11.53
CA GLU A 342 -7.75 -6.51 -11.60
C GLU A 342 -8.11 -5.04 -11.37
N GLY A 343 -7.19 -4.21 -10.86
CA GLY A 343 -7.46 -2.85 -10.37
C GLY A 343 -8.22 -1.95 -11.36
N GLU A 344 -7.83 -1.93 -12.63
CA GLU A 344 -8.55 -1.13 -13.65
C GLU A 344 -9.98 -1.64 -13.90
N SER A 345 -10.16 -2.96 -13.90
CA SER A 345 -11.48 -3.58 -14.07
C SER A 345 -12.38 -3.29 -12.86
N ILE A 346 -11.81 -3.31 -11.66
CA ILE A 346 -12.49 -2.95 -10.41
C ILE A 346 -12.92 -1.49 -10.45
N LYS A 347 -12.02 -0.56 -10.78
CA LYS A 347 -12.33 0.88 -10.91
C LYS A 347 -13.46 1.11 -11.90
N THR A 348 -13.35 0.54 -13.10
CA THR A 348 -14.35 0.68 -14.17
C THR A 348 -15.72 0.15 -13.74
N ARG A 349 -15.76 -1.05 -13.16
CA ARG A 349 -17.03 -1.66 -12.73
C ARG A 349 -17.63 -0.94 -11.53
N TYR A 350 -16.80 -0.50 -10.59
CA TYR A 350 -17.23 0.30 -9.44
C TYR A 350 -17.90 1.60 -9.87
N THR A 351 -17.25 2.39 -10.72
CA THR A 351 -17.81 3.64 -11.29
C THR A 351 -19.14 3.38 -11.98
N ARG A 352 -19.28 2.28 -12.73
CA ARG A 352 -20.55 1.91 -13.37
C ARG A 352 -21.66 1.61 -12.36
N ILE A 353 -21.35 0.85 -11.31
CA ILE A 353 -22.32 0.41 -10.29
C ILE A 353 -22.79 1.61 -9.44
N PHE A 354 -21.86 2.45 -8.99
CA PHE A 354 -22.14 3.58 -8.10
C PHE A 354 -22.45 4.89 -8.82
N ARG A 355 -22.21 4.97 -10.15
CA ARG A 355 -22.42 6.14 -11.01
C ARG A 355 -21.61 7.37 -10.55
N VAL A 356 -20.32 7.16 -10.28
CA VAL A 356 -19.38 8.17 -9.73
C VAL A 356 -18.03 8.19 -10.42
#